data_AF-A0A023GD27-F1
#
_entry.id   AF-A0A023GD27-F1
#
_cell.length_a   1.000
_cell.length_b   1.000
_cell.length_c   1.000
_cell.angle_alpha   90.00
_cell.angle_beta   90.00
_cell.angle_gamma   90.00
#
_symmetry.space_group_name_H-M   'P 1'
#
loop_
_entity.id
_entity.type
_entity.pdbx_description
1 polymer ?
#
loop_
_entity_poly.entity_id
_entity_poly.type
_entity_poly.pdbx_seq_one_letter_code
_entity_poly.pdbx_strand_id
1 'polypeptide(L)'
;MQLLAIRPSLVLLPIGALVLVCVSMTDGYSAPVQWGVFAACMRRRAGPLLATRSGACASKRMLWHYRRMQSANCRNCDKYFHCQANYQAVRCKGRIARRVATAISDCRERSQPGNRRDMLADQAANRHGRSGRSCNKYLRPYKCYYRPSSGKCKK
;
A
#
# COMPACT_ATOMS: atom_id res chain seq x y z
N MET A 1 -21.00 -45.08 -27.59
CA MET A 1 -21.10 -43.62 -27.32
C MET A 1 -21.85 -43.41 -26.02
N GLN A 2 -21.15 -42.99 -24.96
CA GLN A 2 -21.58 -41.95 -24.01
C GLN A 2 -20.51 -41.84 -22.92
N LEU A 3 -19.67 -40.81 -23.07
CA LEU A 3 -18.66 -40.39 -22.10
C LEU A 3 -19.37 -39.77 -20.90
N LEU A 4 -19.29 -40.43 -19.74
CA LEU A 4 -19.62 -39.80 -18.45
C LEU A 4 -18.36 -39.15 -17.90
N ALA A 5 -18.31 -37.83 -18.06
CA ALA A 5 -17.25 -36.96 -17.57
C ALA A 5 -17.14 -37.03 -16.04
N ILE A 6 -15.98 -37.48 -15.56
CA ILE A 6 -15.56 -37.31 -14.16
C ILE A 6 -15.43 -35.80 -13.94
N ARG A 7 -16.30 -35.24 -13.09
CA ARG A 7 -16.17 -33.87 -12.59
C ARG A 7 -14.98 -33.82 -11.63
N PRO A 8 -13.88 -33.10 -11.93
CA PRO A 8 -12.83 -32.92 -10.94
C PRO A 8 -13.34 -32.02 -9.82
N SER A 9 -13.56 -32.65 -8.68
CA SER A 9 -13.91 -32.06 -7.40
C SER A 9 -12.90 -30.98 -6.98
N LEU A 10 -13.40 -29.77 -6.71
CA LEU A 10 -13.10 -28.92 -5.55
C LEU A 10 -11.66 -28.89 -4.97
N VAL A 11 -10.62 -28.83 -5.80
CA VAL A 11 -9.23 -28.55 -5.32
C VAL A 11 -8.55 -27.42 -6.13
N LEU A 12 -9.33 -26.47 -6.67
CA LEU A 12 -8.80 -25.29 -7.38
C LEU A 12 -9.26 -23.93 -6.79
N LEU A 13 -9.69 -23.91 -5.54
CA LEU A 13 -10.07 -22.68 -4.82
C LEU A 13 -9.14 -22.45 -3.61
N PRO A 14 -7.84 -22.15 -3.83
CA PRO A 14 -7.44 -20.77 -3.57
C PRO A 14 -6.24 -20.27 -4.42
N ILE A 15 -6.12 -20.66 -5.69
CA ILE A 15 -5.05 -20.12 -6.57
C ILE A 15 -5.59 -18.99 -7.48
N GLY A 16 -6.91 -18.84 -7.59
CA GLY A 16 -7.58 -17.79 -8.37
C GLY A 16 -7.47 -16.35 -7.81
N ALA A 17 -6.89 -16.14 -6.64
CA ALA A 17 -6.71 -14.80 -6.06
C ALA A 17 -5.32 -14.19 -6.31
N LEU A 18 -4.40 -14.91 -6.96
CA LEU A 18 -3.01 -14.47 -7.15
C LEU A 18 -2.69 -13.97 -8.58
N VAL A 19 -3.61 -14.08 -9.54
CA VAL A 19 -3.31 -13.77 -10.97
C VAL A 19 -4.16 -12.64 -11.57
N LEU A 20 -5.22 -12.18 -10.89
CA LEU A 20 -6.12 -11.15 -11.46
C LEU A 20 -5.83 -9.70 -11.02
N VAL A 21 -4.56 -9.30 -10.96
CA VAL A 21 -4.19 -7.86 -10.94
C VAL A 21 -2.94 -7.65 -11.79
N CYS A 22 -3.00 -8.08 -13.06
CA CYS A 22 -1.94 -7.87 -14.04
C CYS A 22 -2.19 -6.70 -15.01
N VAL A 23 -3.33 -5.99 -14.99
CA VAL A 23 -3.52 -4.88 -15.94
C VAL A 23 -4.32 -3.73 -15.31
N SER A 24 -3.62 -2.66 -14.95
CA SER A 24 -4.16 -1.30 -14.99
C SER A 24 -2.98 -0.34 -15.19
N MET A 25 -2.56 -0.24 -16.45
CA MET A 25 -1.82 0.89 -16.97
C MET A 25 -2.79 2.07 -17.01
N THR A 26 -2.70 2.97 -16.03
CA THR A 26 -3.15 4.36 -16.22
C THR A 26 -2.11 5.27 -15.58
N ASP A 27 -1.33 5.92 -16.45
CA ASP A 27 -0.59 7.17 -16.32
C ASP A 27 0.08 7.47 -14.97
N GLY A 28 1.40 7.24 -14.94
CA GLY A 28 2.31 7.68 -13.88
C GLY A 28 3.29 6.58 -13.50
N TYR A 29 4.46 6.56 -14.15
CA TYR A 29 5.53 5.57 -13.97
C TYR A 29 5.72 5.10 -12.50
N SER A 30 5.26 3.89 -12.22
CA SER A 30 5.75 3.07 -11.11
C SER A 30 5.93 1.67 -11.65
N ALA A 31 7.15 1.13 -11.57
CA ALA A 31 7.41 -0.26 -11.95
C ALA A 31 6.45 -1.20 -11.20
N PRO A 32 6.00 -2.31 -11.84
CA PRO A 32 5.18 -3.29 -11.16
C PRO A 32 5.86 -3.76 -9.87
N VAL A 33 5.06 -3.98 -8.82
CA VAL A 33 5.59 -4.44 -7.52
C VAL A 33 6.30 -5.77 -7.72
N GLN A 34 7.59 -5.81 -7.37
CA GLN A 34 8.34 -7.05 -7.29
C GLN A 34 7.97 -7.78 -5.98
N TRP A 35 6.87 -8.54 -5.99
CA TRP A 35 6.30 -9.16 -4.79
C TRP A 35 7.26 -10.07 -4.02
N GLY A 36 8.15 -10.80 -4.71
CA GLY A 36 9.20 -11.60 -4.08
C GLY A 36 10.19 -10.74 -3.27
N VAL A 37 10.59 -9.59 -3.81
CA VAL A 37 11.47 -8.62 -3.14
C VAL A 37 10.77 -8.00 -1.94
N PHE A 38 9.50 -7.60 -2.10
CA PHE A 38 8.69 -7.07 -1.00
C PHE A 38 8.55 -8.07 0.15
N ALA A 39 8.17 -9.32 -0.16
CA ALA A 39 7.99 -10.37 0.83
C ALA A 39 9.30 -10.71 1.56
N ALA A 40 10.41 -10.82 0.84
CA ALA A 40 11.72 -11.06 1.44
C ALA A 40 12.16 -9.91 2.37
N CYS A 41 11.91 -8.67 1.96
CA CYS A 41 12.19 -7.49 2.78
C CYS A 41 11.32 -7.48 4.05
N MET A 42 10.01 -7.70 3.91
CA MET A 42 9.07 -7.70 5.04
C MET A 42 9.38 -8.80 6.05
N ARG A 43 9.71 -10.01 5.59
CA ARG A 43 10.10 -11.12 6.47
C ARG A 43 11.28 -10.74 7.37
N ARG A 44 12.31 -10.11 6.79
CA ARG A 44 13.51 -9.66 7.50
C ARG A 44 13.25 -8.48 8.45
N ARG A 45 12.38 -7.54 8.08
CA ARG A 45 12.22 -6.26 8.80
C ARG A 45 11.06 -6.22 9.78
N ALA A 46 10.01 -7.00 9.56
CA ALA A 46 8.78 -6.91 10.35
C ALA A 46 8.04 -8.24 10.55
N GLY A 47 8.53 -9.37 10.02
CA GLY A 47 7.81 -10.67 10.06
C GLY A 47 7.17 -10.99 11.42
N PRO A 48 7.96 -11.16 12.51
CA PRO A 48 7.42 -11.40 13.85
C PRO A 48 6.56 -10.25 14.38
N LEU A 49 6.86 -9.01 14.00
CA LEU A 49 6.13 -7.83 14.47
C LEU A 49 4.69 -7.80 13.97
N LEU A 50 4.43 -8.35 12.78
CA LEU A 50 3.09 -8.40 12.18
C LEU A 50 2.10 -9.22 13.00
N ALA A 51 2.57 -10.22 13.77
CA ALA A 51 1.72 -11.07 14.62
C ALA A 51 1.28 -10.38 15.92
N THR A 52 1.92 -9.27 16.30
CA THR A 52 1.52 -8.51 17.49
C THR A 52 0.25 -7.70 17.22
N ARG A 53 -0.54 -7.40 18.26
CA ARG A 53 -1.75 -6.55 18.14
C ARG A 53 -1.45 -5.18 17.49
N SER A 54 -0.38 -4.52 17.92
CA SER A 54 0.04 -3.21 17.41
C SER A 54 0.52 -3.30 15.95
N GLY A 55 1.29 -4.34 15.62
CA GLY A 55 1.79 -4.56 14.26
C GLY A 55 0.69 -4.95 13.27
N ALA A 56 -0.22 -5.86 13.66
CA ALA A 56 -1.38 -6.23 12.86
C ALA A 56 -2.29 -5.03 12.60
N CYS A 57 -2.55 -4.20 13.62
CA CYS A 57 -3.29 -2.96 13.47
C CYS A 57 -2.61 -2.03 12.45
N ALA A 58 -1.30 -1.77 12.61
CA ALA A 58 -0.55 -0.88 11.73
C ALA A 58 -0.56 -1.38 10.29
N SER A 59 -0.31 -2.67 10.07
CA SER A 59 -0.36 -3.32 8.75
C SER A 59 -1.74 -3.16 8.10
N LYS A 60 -2.83 -3.39 8.86
CA LYS A 60 -4.20 -3.20 8.37
C LYS A 60 -4.46 -1.75 7.95
N ARG A 61 -3.95 -0.76 8.69
CA ARG A 61 -4.07 0.66 8.31
C ARG A 61 -3.29 0.99 7.04
N MET A 62 -2.06 0.50 6.93
CA MET A 62 -1.23 0.68 5.73
C MET A 62 -1.92 0.10 4.48
N LEU A 63 -2.40 -1.15 4.58
CA LEU A 63 -3.10 -1.83 3.49
C LEU A 63 -4.40 -1.14 3.11
N TRP A 64 -5.20 -0.69 4.08
CA TRP A 64 -6.45 0.00 3.80
C TRP A 64 -6.24 1.28 3.00
N HIS A 65 -5.22 2.07 3.36
CA HIS A 65 -4.91 3.31 2.64
C HIS A 65 -4.32 3.06 1.25
N TYR A 66 -3.52 2.00 1.08
CA TYR A 66 -3.07 1.56 -0.24
C TYR A 66 -4.27 1.21 -1.14
N ARG A 67 -5.20 0.39 -0.65
CA ARG A 67 -6.42 0.05 -1.41
C ARG A 67 -7.27 1.27 -1.72
N ARG A 68 -7.37 2.22 -0.79
CA ARG A 68 -8.12 3.47 -1.00
C ARG A 68 -7.45 4.37 -2.04
N MET A 69 -6.11 4.42 -2.06
CA MET A 69 -5.36 5.12 -3.11
C MET A 69 -5.65 4.52 -4.49
N GLN A 70 -5.55 3.19 -4.61
CA GLN A 70 -5.82 2.48 -5.85
C GLN A 70 -7.28 2.66 -6.31
N SER A 71 -8.23 2.51 -5.39
CA SER A 71 -9.66 2.65 -5.70
C SER A 71 -10.04 4.09 -6.06
N ALA A 72 -9.45 5.09 -5.40
CA ALA A 72 -9.70 6.49 -5.73
C ALA A 72 -9.11 6.85 -7.10
N ASN A 73 -7.92 6.32 -7.42
CA ASN A 73 -7.19 6.60 -8.65
C ASN A 73 -7.11 8.10 -9.01
N CYS A 74 -6.95 8.96 -7.98
CA CYS A 74 -6.88 10.40 -8.21
C CYS A 74 -5.47 10.83 -8.62
N ARG A 75 -5.39 11.65 -9.66
CA ARG A 75 -4.16 12.28 -10.15
C ARG A 75 -3.39 13.00 -9.03
N ASN A 76 -2.08 12.75 -8.99
CA ASN A 76 -1.08 13.39 -8.12
C ASN A 76 -1.35 13.30 -6.60
N CYS A 77 -1.97 12.20 -6.14
CA CYS A 77 -2.39 12.06 -4.74
C CYS A 77 -1.67 10.99 -3.94
N ASP A 78 -0.75 10.26 -4.57
CA ASP A 78 0.12 9.27 -3.96
C ASP A 78 0.75 9.76 -2.64
N LYS A 79 1.38 10.94 -2.62
CA LYS A 79 2.02 11.49 -1.40
C LYS A 79 1.02 11.72 -0.27
N TYR A 80 -0.20 12.13 -0.57
CA TYR A 80 -1.26 12.27 0.43
C TYR A 80 -1.61 10.90 1.04
N PHE A 81 -1.75 9.86 0.21
CA PHE A 81 -2.06 8.52 0.70
C PHE A 81 -0.91 7.86 1.45
N HIS A 82 0.34 8.06 1.02
CA HIS A 82 1.55 7.66 1.75
C HIS A 82 1.59 8.26 3.16
N CYS A 83 1.31 9.55 3.26
CA CYS A 83 1.20 10.23 4.55
C CYS A 83 0.05 9.66 5.39
N GLN A 84 -1.16 9.52 4.83
CA GLN A 84 -2.33 9.05 5.57
C GLN A 84 -2.18 7.62 6.09
N ALA A 85 -1.63 6.72 5.27
CA ALA A 85 -1.31 5.35 5.67
C ALA A 85 -0.45 5.33 6.94
N ASN A 86 0.63 6.11 6.92
CA ASN A 86 1.57 6.20 8.02
C ASN A 86 1.02 6.91 9.25
N TYR A 87 0.22 7.97 9.05
CA TYR A 87 -0.48 8.68 10.12
C TYR A 87 -1.43 7.75 10.87
N GLN A 88 -2.25 6.98 10.14
CA GLN A 88 -3.17 6.02 10.76
C GLN A 88 -2.44 4.82 11.37
N ALA A 89 -1.34 4.37 10.76
CA ALA A 89 -0.55 3.26 11.31
C ALA A 89 0.01 3.60 12.70
N VAL A 90 0.56 4.80 12.92
CA VAL A 90 1.11 5.18 14.24
C VAL A 90 0.04 5.44 15.30
N ARG A 91 -1.23 5.63 14.91
CA ARG A 91 -2.38 5.67 15.84
C ARG A 91 -2.71 4.31 16.46
N CYS A 92 -2.17 3.22 15.93
CA CYS A 92 -2.20 1.91 16.57
C CYS A 92 -1.32 1.82 17.85
N LYS A 93 -0.62 2.92 18.20
CA LYS A 93 0.19 3.15 19.40
C LYS A 93 1.39 2.20 19.54
N GLY A 94 2.42 2.68 20.23
CA GLY A 94 3.61 1.89 20.56
C GLY A 94 4.70 1.84 19.48
N ARG A 95 5.89 1.39 19.90
CA ARG A 95 7.10 1.31 19.04
C ARG A 95 6.93 0.32 17.88
N ILE A 96 6.15 -0.75 18.09
CA ILE A 96 5.93 -1.80 17.09
C ILE A 96 5.16 -1.27 15.87
N ALA A 97 4.04 -0.57 16.06
CA ALA A 97 3.30 0.05 14.96
C ALA A 97 4.19 0.94 14.07
N ARG A 98 5.07 1.75 14.69
CA ARG A 98 6.00 2.62 13.96
C ARG A 98 7.06 1.82 13.19
N ARG A 99 7.59 0.73 13.77
CA ARG A 99 8.51 -0.19 13.07
C ARG A 99 7.85 -0.88 11.88
N VAL A 100 6.63 -1.38 12.04
CA VAL A 100 5.86 -2.00 10.94
C VAL A 100 5.57 -1.01 9.82
N ALA A 101 5.10 0.20 10.15
CA ALA A 101 4.84 1.24 9.15
C ALA A 101 6.12 1.64 8.39
N THR A 102 7.26 1.72 9.09
CA THR A 102 8.57 1.99 8.48
C THR A 102 8.98 0.85 7.54
N ALA A 103 8.89 -0.40 8.01
CA ALA A 103 9.23 -1.57 7.19
C ALA A 103 8.38 -1.65 5.92
N ILE A 104 7.06 -1.45 6.01
CA ILE A 104 6.18 -1.48 4.84
C ILE A 104 6.55 -0.39 3.84
N SER A 105 6.82 0.84 4.29
CA SER A 105 7.25 1.94 3.42
C SER A 105 8.55 1.62 2.68
N ASP A 106 9.59 1.21 3.42
CA ASP A 106 10.90 0.93 2.83
C ASP A 106 10.89 -0.29 1.91
N CYS A 107 10.14 -1.33 2.30
CA CYS A 107 10.03 -2.54 1.49
C CYS A 107 9.23 -2.28 0.21
N ARG A 108 8.22 -1.41 0.24
CA ARG A 108 7.52 -0.96 -0.97
C ARG A 108 8.50 -0.27 -1.92
N GLU A 109 9.23 0.74 -1.44
CA GLU A 109 10.21 1.50 -2.24
C GLU A 109 11.27 0.57 -2.86
N ARG A 110 11.79 -0.38 -2.07
CA ARG A 110 12.74 -1.39 -2.59
C ARG A 110 12.14 -2.29 -3.67
N SER A 111 10.86 -2.64 -3.56
CA SER A 111 10.16 -3.52 -4.49
C SER A 111 9.63 -2.82 -5.74
N GLN A 112 9.60 -1.48 -5.74
CA GLN A 112 9.13 -0.63 -6.83
C GLN A 112 10.16 0.46 -7.09
N PRO A 113 11.33 0.10 -7.67
CA PRO A 113 12.33 1.10 -8.01
C PRO A 113 11.73 2.10 -9.01
N GLY A 114 12.01 3.38 -8.80
CA GLY A 114 11.47 4.47 -9.61
C GLY A 114 12.44 5.65 -9.67
N ASN A 115 11.93 6.82 -10.06
CA ASN A 115 12.73 8.03 -10.06
C ASN A 115 13.15 8.41 -8.64
N ARG A 116 14.45 8.67 -8.43
CA ARG A 116 15.00 9.03 -7.10
C ARG A 116 14.27 10.19 -6.42
N ARG A 117 13.90 11.24 -7.17
CA ARG A 117 13.19 12.40 -6.59
C ARG A 117 11.82 12.00 -6.07
N ASP A 118 11.12 11.15 -6.82
CA ASP A 118 9.78 10.67 -6.46
C ASP A 118 9.83 9.77 -5.22
N MET A 119 10.78 8.83 -5.19
CA MET A 119 11.06 7.97 -4.04
C MET A 119 11.38 8.78 -2.77
N LEU A 120 12.22 9.82 -2.89
CA LEU A 120 12.53 10.71 -1.77
C LEU A 120 11.29 11.47 -1.27
N ALA A 121 10.43 11.91 -2.17
CA ALA A 121 9.18 12.57 -1.83
C ALA A 121 8.18 11.61 -1.16
N ASP A 122 8.09 10.35 -1.61
CA ASP A 122 7.30 9.29 -0.97
C ASP A 122 7.77 9.07 0.46
N GLN A 123 9.08 8.94 0.65
CA GLN A 123 9.66 8.77 1.97
C GLN A 123 9.46 9.99 2.88
N ALA A 124 9.52 11.20 2.34
CA ALA A 124 9.18 12.41 3.07
C ALA A 124 7.71 12.39 3.53
N ALA A 125 6.77 12.00 2.66
CA ALA A 125 5.36 11.85 3.00
C ALA A 125 5.12 10.78 4.07
N ASN A 126 5.77 9.62 3.93
CA ASN A 126 5.73 8.54 4.90
C ASN A 126 6.18 9.02 6.29
N ARG A 127 7.35 9.69 6.37
CA ARG A 127 7.89 10.22 7.64
C ARG A 127 6.99 11.30 8.25
N HIS A 128 6.47 12.21 7.44
CA HIS A 128 5.55 13.26 7.90
C HIS A 128 4.29 12.64 8.53
N GLY A 129 3.68 11.67 7.88
CA GLY A 129 2.57 10.90 8.44
C GLY A 129 2.93 10.17 9.74
N ARG A 130 4.06 9.44 9.77
CA ARG A 130 4.52 8.72 10.98
C ARG A 130 4.83 9.63 12.16
N SER A 131 5.11 10.91 11.91
CA SER A 131 5.29 11.94 12.94
C SER A 131 3.98 12.46 13.54
N GLY A 132 2.82 12.03 13.02
CA GLY A 132 1.51 12.48 13.49
C GLY A 132 1.08 13.84 12.93
N ARG A 133 1.76 14.36 11.90
CA ARG A 133 1.43 15.65 11.29
C ARG A 133 0.32 15.52 10.24
N SER A 134 -0.42 16.60 10.02
CA SER A 134 -1.52 16.64 9.05
C SER A 134 -1.04 16.38 7.62
N CYS A 135 -1.72 15.48 6.92
CA CYS A 135 -1.42 15.11 5.54
C CYS A 135 -1.97 16.10 4.51
N ASN A 136 -2.76 17.11 4.93
CA ASN A 136 -3.29 18.13 4.01
C ASN A 136 -2.18 18.93 3.31
N LYS A 137 -0.96 18.94 3.88
CA LYS A 137 0.25 19.50 3.25
C LYS A 137 0.51 18.91 1.85
N TYR A 138 0.05 17.70 1.57
CA TYR A 138 0.25 17.03 0.28
C TYR A 138 -0.90 17.25 -0.71
N LEU A 139 -1.89 18.08 -0.38
CA LEU A 139 -3.02 18.34 -1.29
C LEU A 139 -2.68 19.42 -2.32
N ARG A 140 -2.56 20.68 -1.87
CA ARG A 140 -2.36 21.84 -2.76
C ARG A 140 -0.99 21.84 -3.46
N PRO A 141 0.15 21.65 -2.76
CA PRO A 141 1.48 21.72 -3.40
C PRO A 141 1.71 20.65 -4.46
N TYR A 142 1.10 19.47 -4.31
CA TYR A 142 1.22 18.38 -5.28
C TYR A 142 0.10 18.39 -6.32
N LYS A 143 -0.78 19.41 -6.33
CA LYS A 143 -1.96 19.46 -7.21
C LYS A 143 -2.79 18.16 -7.14
N CYS A 144 -2.94 17.62 -5.93
CA CYS A 144 -3.72 16.40 -5.71
C CYS A 144 -5.22 16.67 -5.92
N TYR A 145 -5.85 15.83 -6.73
CA TYR A 145 -7.28 15.93 -7.07
C TYR A 145 -8.20 15.34 -5.99
N TYR A 146 -7.67 14.57 -5.03
CA TYR A 146 -8.46 13.96 -3.98
C TYR A 146 -9.05 15.00 -3.02
N ARG A 147 -10.34 14.88 -2.71
CA ARG A 147 -11.02 15.65 -1.66
C ARG A 147 -11.22 14.77 -0.42
N PRO A 148 -10.46 14.98 0.68
CA PRO A 148 -10.60 14.15 1.88
C PRO A 148 -11.99 14.16 2.49
N SER A 149 -12.71 15.29 2.42
CA SER A 149 -14.04 15.45 3.00
C SER A 149 -15.11 14.58 2.33
N SER A 150 -15.05 14.42 1.01
CA SER A 150 -16.02 13.62 0.25
C SER A 150 -15.49 12.24 -0.16
N GLY A 151 -14.18 12.02 -0.05
CA GLY A 151 -13.53 10.82 -0.53
C GLY A 151 -13.50 10.66 -2.06
N LYS A 152 -13.85 11.69 -2.82
CA LYS A 152 -13.92 11.67 -4.29
C LYS A 152 -12.76 12.46 -4.93
N CYS A 153 -12.43 12.13 -6.18
CA CYS A 153 -11.56 12.98 -7.00
C CYS A 153 -12.32 14.21 -7.50
N LYS A 154 -11.61 15.34 -7.61
CA LYS A 154 -12.03 16.45 -8.47
C LYS A 154 -12.08 15.97 -9.92
N LYS A 155 -13.08 16.44 -10.66
CA LYS A 155 -13.09 16.32 -12.12
C LYS A 155 -11.98 17.22 -12.68
#